data_AF-A0A1J4SN66-F1
#
_entry.id   AF-A0A1J4SN66-F1
#
_cell.length_a   1.000
_cell.length_b   1.000
_cell.length_c   1.000
_cell.angle_alpha   90.00
_cell.angle_beta   90.00
_cell.angle_gamma   90.00
#
_symmetry.space_group_name_H-M   'P 1'
#
loop_
_entity.id
_entity.type
_entity.pdbx_description
1 polymer ?
#
loop_
_entity_poly.entity_id
_entity_poly.type
_entity_poly.pdbx_seq_one_letter_code
_entity_poly.pdbx_strand_id
1 'polypeptide(L)'
;MSWKLKEWTCGGYRAEREDGEIVFIYKRPPWGTGRCGLRNFYELRSRGLLIGRITEENSWRPLVTAEWLAETDRLLNETDLLEITAALLPS
;
A
#
# COMPACT_ATOMS: atom_id res chain seq x y z
N MET A 1 -1.85 -14.33 6.70
CA MET A 1 -0.43 -14.70 6.50
C MET A 1 0.40 -13.44 6.77
N SER A 2 1.73 -13.48 6.79
CA SER A 2 2.53 -12.29 7.12
C SER A 2 3.34 -11.82 5.93
N TRP A 3 3.06 -10.60 5.46
CA TRP A 3 3.84 -9.91 4.43
C TRP A 3 5.12 -9.35 5.04
N LYS A 4 6.28 -9.67 4.45
CA LYS A 4 7.57 -9.11 4.87
C LYS A 4 7.85 -7.82 4.13
N LEU A 5 7.86 -6.71 4.86
CA LEU A 5 8.21 -5.40 4.31
C LEU A 5 9.71 -5.14 4.37
N LYS A 6 10.25 -4.64 3.26
CA LYS A 6 11.62 -4.13 3.16
C LYS A 6 11.58 -2.75 2.50
N GLU A 7 12.38 -1.82 2.99
CA GLU A 7 12.57 -0.54 2.30
C GLU A 7 13.18 -0.78 0.91
N TRP A 8 12.69 -0.06 -0.10
CA TRP A 8 13.06 -0.36 -1.48
C TRP A 8 13.48 0.86 -2.31
N THR A 9 12.97 2.07 -2.03
CA THR A 9 13.49 3.35 -2.59
C THR A 9 12.66 4.54 -2.10
N CYS A 10 13.26 5.71 -1.86
CA CYS A 10 12.58 6.99 -1.65
C CYS A 10 11.35 6.95 -0.69
N GLY A 11 11.45 6.22 0.42
CA GLY A 11 10.36 6.06 1.39
C GLY A 11 9.24 5.10 0.96
N GLY A 12 9.44 4.36 -0.13
CA GLY A 12 8.65 3.22 -0.57
C GLY A 12 9.22 1.88 -0.10
N TYR A 13 8.39 0.85 -0.22
CA TYR A 13 8.63 -0.47 0.35
C TYR A 13 8.40 -1.56 -0.69
N ARG A 14 8.96 -2.73 -0.43
CA ARG A 14 8.67 -3.98 -1.11
C ARG A 14 8.05 -4.93 -0.09
N ALA A 15 6.86 -5.43 -0.37
CA ALA A 15 6.21 -6.47 0.39
C ALA A 15 6.42 -7.82 -0.31
N GLU A 16 6.92 -8.80 0.43
CA GLU A 16 7.13 -10.18 -0.04
C GLU A 16 6.26 -11.15 0.77
N ARG A 17 5.49 -11.99 0.07
CA ARG A 17 4.72 -13.09 0.66
C ARG A 17 5.51 -14.40 0.53
N GLU A 18 5.22 -15.38 1.38
CA GLU A 18 5.98 -16.64 1.46
C GLU A 18 5.95 -17.48 0.17
N ASP A 19 4.91 -17.32 -0.65
CA ASP A 19 4.77 -17.97 -1.96
C ASP A 19 5.59 -17.29 -3.07
N GLY A 20 6.35 -16.25 -2.73
CA GLY A 20 7.17 -15.48 -3.67
C GLY A 20 6.43 -14.33 -4.36
N GLU A 21 5.17 -14.06 -4.00
CA GLU A 21 4.48 -12.88 -4.51
C GLU A 21 5.08 -11.58 -3.97
N ILE A 22 5.17 -10.59 -4.85
CA ILE A 22 5.84 -9.32 -4.57
C ILE A 22 4.91 -8.17 -4.92
N VAL A 23 4.77 -7.25 -3.97
CA VAL A 23 4.08 -5.98 -4.15
C VAL A 23 5.04 -4.84 -3.87
N PHE A 24 5.11 -3.90 -4.79
CA PHE A 24 5.91 -2.68 -4.67
C PHE A 24 5.02 -1.53 -4.22
N ILE A 25 5.42 -0.88 -3.13
CA ILE A 25 4.66 0.15 -2.43
C ILE A 25 5.39 1.48 -2.66
N TYR A 26 4.80 2.34 -3.49
CA TYR A 26 5.38 3.62 -3.84
C TYR A 26 4.80 4.72 -2.98
N LYS A 27 5.64 5.41 -2.21
CA LYS A 27 5.23 6.63 -1.52
C LYS A 27 4.99 7.73 -2.55
N ARG A 28 3.79 8.27 -2.59
CA ARG A 28 3.40 9.34 -3.49
C ARG A 28 3.40 10.67 -2.75
N PRO A 29 3.87 11.75 -3.39
CA PRO A 29 3.65 13.08 -2.84
C PRO A 29 2.15 13.37 -2.79
N PRO A 30 1.67 14.11 -1.76
CA PRO A 30 0.26 14.46 -1.61
C PRO A 30 -0.19 15.56 -2.61
N TRP A 31 0.74 16.23 -3.29
CA TRP A 31 0.42 17.25 -4.30
C TRP A 31 0.17 16.64 -5.68
N GLY A 32 -0.79 17.21 -6.43
CA GLY A 32 -1.07 16.84 -7.83
C GLY A 32 -2.04 15.66 -8.04
N THR A 33 -2.54 15.03 -6.96
CA THR A 33 -3.51 13.91 -7.03
C THR A 33 -4.88 14.26 -6.45
N GLY A 34 -5.11 15.53 -6.09
CA GLY A 34 -6.32 15.98 -5.40
C GLY A 34 -6.42 15.53 -3.93
N ARG A 35 -5.41 14.79 -3.43
CA ARG A 35 -5.36 14.26 -2.05
C ARG A 35 -4.43 15.07 -1.15
N CYS A 36 -4.53 16.40 -1.23
CA CYS A 36 -3.76 17.32 -0.39
C CYS A 36 -4.08 17.09 1.10
N GLY A 37 -3.07 17.18 1.96
CA GLY A 37 -3.24 17.06 3.41
C GLY A 37 -3.19 15.64 3.97
N LEU A 38 -2.90 14.62 3.17
CA LEU A 38 -2.60 13.28 3.68
C LEU A 38 -1.21 13.22 4.31
N ARG A 39 -1.10 12.54 5.45
CA ARG A 39 0.18 12.23 6.11
C ARG A 39 0.97 11.22 5.30
N ASN A 40 0.29 10.18 4.82
CA ASN A 40 0.88 9.18 3.94
C ASN A 40 -0.06 8.84 2.78
N PHE A 41 0.52 8.65 1.61
CA PHE A 41 -0.18 8.14 0.43
C PHE A 41 0.73 7.15 -0.29
N TYR A 42 0.25 5.93 -0.46
CA TYR A 42 0.97 4.85 -1.11
C TYR A 42 0.16 4.28 -2.28
N GLU A 43 0.86 4.00 -3.38
CA GLU A 43 0.34 3.18 -4.49
C GLU A 43 1.00 1.80 -4.46
N LEU A 44 0.19 0.76 -4.49
CA LEU A 44 0.63 -0.62 -4.49
C LEU A 44 0.60 -1.14 -5.91
N ARG A 45 1.72 -1.70 -6.35
CA ARG A 45 1.86 -2.27 -7.68
C ARG A 45 2.37 -3.68 -7.64
N SER A 46 1.77 -4.55 -8.43
CA SER A 46 2.28 -5.89 -8.70
C SER A 46 2.49 -6.05 -10.21
N ARG A 47 3.69 -6.50 -10.60
CA ARG A 47 4.08 -6.72 -12.01
C ARG A 47 3.75 -5.52 -12.91
N GLY A 48 3.98 -4.29 -12.42
CA GLY A 48 3.73 -3.04 -13.13
C GLY A 48 2.30 -2.47 -13.01
N LEU A 49 1.32 -3.27 -12.63
CA LEU A 49 -0.09 -2.85 -12.51
C LEU A 49 -0.40 -2.24 -11.15
N LEU A 50 -1.22 -1.19 -11.12
CA LEU A 50 -1.77 -0.63 -9.88
C LEU A 50 -2.85 -1.57 -9.34
N ILE A 51 -2.64 -2.09 -8.13
CA ILE A 51 -3.56 -3.04 -7.49
C ILE A 51 -4.31 -2.44 -6.31
N GLY A 52 -3.78 -1.37 -5.72
CA GLY A 52 -4.45 -0.70 -4.60
C GLY A 52 -3.75 0.57 -4.15
N ARG A 53 -4.39 1.24 -3.21
CA ARG A 53 -3.89 2.48 -2.59
C ARG A 53 -4.06 2.40 -1.08
N ILE A 54 -3.11 3.01 -0.37
CA ILE A 54 -3.22 3.23 1.08
C ILE A 54 -3.09 4.73 1.33
N THR A 55 -4.00 5.30 2.11
CA THR A 55 -3.93 6.69 2.55
C THR A 55 -4.06 6.79 4.06
N GLU A 56 -3.33 7.73 4.65
CA GLU A 56 -3.43 8.08 6.06
C GLU A 56 -3.71 9.57 6.17
N GLU A 57 -4.81 9.93 6.84
CA GLU A 57 -5.17 11.33 7.08
C GLU A 57 -4.16 12.02 8.02
N ASN A 58 -4.01 13.33 7.87
CA ASN A 58 -3.24 14.14 8.81
C ASN A 58 -4.13 14.67 9.93
N SER A 59 -4.46 13.81 10.90
CA SER A 59 -5.27 14.17 12.07
C SER A 59 -4.67 13.59 13.36
N TRP A 60 -5.17 14.03 14.52
CA TRP A 60 -4.68 13.57 15.84
C TRP A 60 -4.93 12.06 16.05
N ARG A 61 -5.94 11.50 15.38
CA ARG A 61 -6.23 10.08 15.29
C ARG A 61 -6.39 9.73 13.81
N PRO A 62 -5.30 9.43 13.11
CA PRO A 62 -5.31 9.28 11.66
C PRO A 62 -6.19 8.12 11.24
N LEU A 63 -7.10 8.38 10.30
CA LEU A 63 -7.84 7.32 9.62
C LEU A 63 -6.96 6.74 8.52
N VAL A 64 -6.75 5.43 8.56
CA VAL A 64 -6.07 4.68 7.49
C VAL A 64 -7.13 4.07 6.58
N THR A 65 -7.01 4.32 5.28
CA THR A 65 -7.90 3.77 4.25
C THR A 65 -7.10 2.94 3.27
N ALA A 66 -7.55 1.72 3.02
CA ALA A 66 -7.02 0.83 2.01
C ALA A 66 -8.07 0.64 0.91
N GLU A 67 -7.70 0.93 -0.33
CA GLU A 67 -8.58 0.90 -1.51
C GLU A 67 -8.06 -0.18 -2.47
N TRP A 68 -8.83 -1.25 -2.66
CA TRP A 68 -8.52 -2.29 -3.64
C TRP A 68 -9.01 -1.86 -5.03
N LEU A 69 -8.10 -1.86 -6.01
CA LEU A 69 -8.35 -1.33 -7.36
C LEU A 69 -8.23 -2.41 -8.45
N ALA A 70 -7.84 -3.62 -8.08
CA ALA A 70 -7.53 -4.68 -9.02
C ALA A 70 -8.77 -5.55 -9.28
N GLU A 71 -9.27 -5.57 -10.52
CA GLU A 71 -10.23 -6.58 -10.98
C GLU A 71 -9.48 -7.83 -11.49
N THR A 72 -8.68 -8.48 -10.63
CA THR A 72 -7.76 -9.52 -11.11
C THR A 72 -8.21 -10.94 -10.75
N ASP A 73 -8.20 -11.85 -11.73
CA ASP A 73 -8.22 -13.32 -11.57
C ASP A 73 -6.91 -13.88 -10.94
N ARG A 74 -6.24 -13.13 -10.04
CA ARG A 74 -4.91 -13.46 -9.51
C ARG A 74 -4.97 -13.87 -8.05
N LEU A 75 -3.86 -14.41 -7.56
CA LEU A 75 -3.62 -14.79 -6.16
C LEU A 75 -3.53 -13.61 -5.18
N LEU A 76 -3.70 -12.37 -5.66
CA LEU A 76 -3.76 -11.17 -4.83
C LEU A 76 -5.22 -10.75 -4.69
N ASN A 77 -5.64 -10.47 -3.46
CA ASN A 77 -6.98 -10.04 -3.15
C ASN A 77 -6.99 -8.88 -2.14
N GLU A 78 -8.19 -8.43 -1.79
CA GLU A 78 -8.40 -7.36 -0.82
C GLU A 78 -7.79 -7.68 0.57
N THR A 79 -7.81 -8.94 0.99
CA THR A 79 -7.19 -9.36 2.27
C THR A 79 -5.68 -9.11 2.25
N ASP A 80 -5.01 -9.39 1.14
CA ASP A 80 -3.57 -9.10 1.02
C ASP A 80 -3.27 -7.61 1.17
N LEU A 81 -4.12 -6.75 0.61
CA LEU A 81 -3.99 -5.30 0.77
C LEU A 81 -4.16 -4.89 2.25
N LEU A 82 -5.11 -5.47 2.98
CA LEU A 82 -5.30 -5.19 4.39
C LEU A 82 -4.11 -5.66 5.24
N GLU A 83 -3.57 -6.86 4.96
CA GLU A 83 -2.38 -7.38 5.65
C GLU A 83 -1.15 -6.50 5.41
N ILE A 84 -0.93 -6.07 4.17
CA ILE A 84 0.14 -5.12 3.83
C ILE A 84 -0.06 -3.78 4.55
N THR A 85 -1.30 -3.29 4.61
CA THR A 85 -1.63 -2.03 5.29
C THR A 85 -1.30 -2.10 6.78
N ALA A 86 -1.71 -3.18 7.45
CA ALA A 86 -1.43 -3.40 8.86
C ALA A 86 0.08 -3.52 9.17
N ALA A 87 0.85 -4.13 8.26
CA ALA A 87 2.30 -4.21 8.39
C ALA A 87 3.00 -2.86 8.15
N LEU A 88 2.47 -2.04 7.24
CA LEU A 88 3.08 -0.78 6.82
C LEU A 88 2.81 0.36 7.80
N LEU A 89 1.60 0.42 8.34
CA LEU A 89 1.12 1.45 9.26
C LEU A 89 0.56 0.77 10.52
N PRO A 90 1.43 0.25 11.41
CA PRO A 90 0.98 -0.28 12.68
C PRO A 90 0.37 0.87 13.49
N SER A 91 -0.96 0.80 13.67
CA SER A 91 -1.76 1.73 14.47
C SER A 91 -1.41 1.67 15.95
#